data_AF-A0A1Q5J2Z8-F1
#
_entry.id   AF-A0A1Q5J2Z8-F1
#
_cell.length_a   1.000
_cell.length_b   1.000
_cell.length_c   1.000
_cell.angle_alpha   90.00
_cell.angle_beta   90.00
_cell.angle_gamma   90.00
#
_symmetry.space_group_name_H-M   'P 1'
#
loop_
_entity.id
_entity.type
_entity.pdbx_description
1 polymer ?
#
loop_
_entity_poly.entity_id
_entity_poly.type
_entity_poly.pdbx_seq_one_letter_code
_entity_poly.pdbx_strand_id
1 'polypeptide(L)'
;MAALGAAACLAAFPAGATTPDPIRAPAAVPDSVRGRTTEEPRFLPAGAAAASPTAPVLDREFADPDVVEVDGVFHAYATNVAGRHVQHATSTDLVHWTVDEKDVLPVPGDWVKPDPPRDVWAPEVFDNGDGFTLQYTARDRVGGRQCIGAALASSPDGPFRPAGDAALVCPTEAGGAIDASSYTENGTRHLLWKSDGNCCGLDTWLHIQPVSWDGTRVTGEPVRLLRQDRAWEGGLVEAPTLVKRDGRYVLLYSAGDYRTTGYATGWAIADALTGPYVKGDEPLLTTDSFSGTIGGPGGQDVVTGPGGRDRILFHGRGADPSRRALYVADLGFADGRPVVRGSKTLHQAELARVHRATIREAKDAWGGRAVGHIDEPDSFVEFRVYAASSGPHTLTVRYGNGSLDAAGAPAAATHGLTVNGAAVGVVEYPYTGWDAWQPREVPVELREGWNTLRLSKGERYTELDAVQVA
;
A
#
# COMPACT_ATOMS: atom_id res chain seq x y z
N MET A 1 46.13 -46.17 1.81
CA MET A 1 46.27 -47.36 2.70
C MET A 1 45.65 -46.95 4.03
N ALA A 2 44.37 -47.26 4.25
CA ALA A 2 43.88 -48.42 5.02
C ALA A 2 44.11 -48.21 6.54
N ALA A 3 43.18 -48.40 7.47
CA ALA A 3 41.80 -48.87 7.42
C ALA A 3 41.04 -48.50 8.72
N LEU A 4 39.71 -48.46 8.59
CA LEU A 4 38.65 -48.83 9.54
C LEU A 4 39.02 -49.57 10.84
N GLY A 5 38.28 -49.24 11.92
CA GLY A 5 38.10 -50.10 13.09
C GLY A 5 36.96 -49.63 14.01
N ALA A 6 35.79 -50.26 13.89
CA ALA A 6 34.65 -50.12 14.79
C ALA A 6 34.84 -50.94 16.08
N ALA A 7 34.28 -50.47 17.20
CA ALA A 7 34.05 -51.29 18.38
C ALA A 7 32.70 -50.95 19.01
N ALA A 8 31.80 -51.94 18.96
CA ALA A 8 30.53 -51.96 19.66
C ALA A 8 30.75 -52.47 21.10
N CYS A 9 30.01 -51.92 22.06
CA CYS A 9 29.80 -52.52 23.37
C CYS A 9 28.30 -52.50 23.69
N LEU A 10 27.71 -53.70 23.74
CA LEU A 10 26.42 -53.97 24.35
C LEU A 10 26.56 -53.95 25.88
N ALA A 11 25.62 -53.34 26.59
CA ALA A 11 25.32 -53.70 27.98
C ALA A 11 23.83 -53.45 28.32
N ALA A 12 23.17 -54.58 28.60
CA ALA A 12 21.92 -54.86 29.31
C ALA A 12 21.06 -53.73 29.93
N PHE A 13 19.75 -53.83 29.64
CA PHE A 13 18.64 -53.23 30.38
C PHE A 13 18.37 -53.96 31.72
N PRO A 14 17.92 -53.26 32.77
CA PRO A 14 17.01 -53.81 33.75
C PRO A 14 15.57 -53.34 33.48
N ALA A 15 14.66 -54.32 33.48
CA ALA A 15 13.22 -54.11 33.48
C ALA A 15 12.75 -53.58 34.84
N GLY A 16 11.91 -52.53 34.81
CA GLY A 16 11.20 -52.01 35.96
C GLY A 16 9.94 -51.30 35.47
N ALA A 17 8.83 -52.03 35.44
CA ALA A 17 7.52 -51.53 35.05
C ALA A 17 6.89 -50.75 36.20
N THR A 18 6.47 -49.52 35.93
CA THR A 18 5.49 -48.78 36.74
C THR A 18 4.39 -48.27 35.82
N THR A 19 3.19 -48.77 36.05
CA THR A 19 1.92 -48.45 35.38
C THR A 19 1.53 -46.97 35.57
N PRO A 20 1.06 -46.25 34.54
CA PRO A 20 0.36 -44.98 34.73
C PRO A 20 -1.11 -45.21 35.12
N ASP A 21 -1.58 -44.48 36.13
CA ASP A 21 -2.99 -44.43 36.55
C ASP A 21 -3.92 -43.90 35.43
N PRO A 22 -5.17 -44.38 35.35
CA PRO A 22 -6.14 -43.93 34.36
C PRO A 22 -6.70 -42.55 34.73
N ILE A 23 -6.53 -41.57 33.84
CA ILE A 23 -7.18 -40.26 33.98
C ILE A 23 -8.70 -40.43 33.81
N ARG A 24 -9.39 -40.06 34.89
CA ARG A 24 -10.83 -40.13 35.12
C ARG A 24 -11.59 -39.14 34.23
N ALA A 25 -12.59 -39.63 33.50
CA ALA A 25 -13.56 -38.80 32.78
C ALA A 25 -14.38 -37.93 33.74
N PRO A 26 -14.64 -36.65 33.43
CA PRO A 26 -15.54 -35.82 34.22
C PRO A 26 -17.01 -36.24 34.01
N ALA A 27 -17.76 -36.20 35.10
CA ALA A 27 -19.12 -36.71 35.25
C ALA A 27 -20.18 -35.90 34.47
N ALA A 28 -21.25 -36.60 34.08
CA ALA A 28 -22.46 -36.03 33.53
C ALA A 28 -23.20 -35.13 34.56
N VAL A 29 -23.74 -34.01 34.07
CA VAL A 29 -24.63 -33.08 34.79
C VAL A 29 -26.00 -33.13 34.09
N PRO A 30 -27.13 -33.11 34.84
CA PRO A 30 -28.40 -33.66 34.36
C PRO A 30 -29.25 -32.69 33.51
N ASP A 31 -30.16 -33.30 32.73
CA ASP A 31 -31.24 -32.66 31.98
C ASP A 31 -32.20 -31.89 32.90
N SER A 32 -32.37 -30.59 32.65
CA SER A 32 -33.68 -29.92 32.51
C SER A 32 -33.50 -28.40 32.45
N VAL A 33 -34.01 -27.77 31.39
CA VAL A 33 -35.20 -26.91 31.41
C VAL A 33 -35.41 -26.36 30.00
N ARG A 34 -36.61 -26.62 29.49
CA ARG A 34 -37.16 -26.07 28.25
C ARG A 34 -37.27 -24.54 28.36
N GLY A 35 -36.78 -23.85 27.33
CA GLY A 35 -37.07 -22.44 27.07
C GLY A 35 -36.72 -22.11 25.63
N ARG A 36 -37.52 -22.56 24.66
CA ARG A 36 -37.47 -22.03 23.29
C ARG A 36 -38.21 -20.71 23.28
N THR A 37 -37.46 -19.61 23.32
CA THR A 37 -37.89 -18.34 22.74
C THR A 37 -37.17 -18.19 21.41
N THR A 38 -37.95 -17.95 20.37
CA THR A 38 -37.55 -17.66 19.00
C THR A 38 -36.44 -16.60 18.94
N GLU A 39 -35.22 -17.02 18.60
CA GLU A 39 -34.14 -16.10 18.23
C GLU A 39 -34.40 -15.65 16.78
N GLU A 40 -34.61 -14.34 16.62
CA GLU A 40 -34.74 -13.66 15.34
C GLU A 40 -33.51 -13.90 14.45
N PRO A 41 -33.63 -13.81 13.12
CA PRO A 41 -32.50 -14.01 12.23
C PRO A 41 -31.41 -12.98 12.53
N ARG A 42 -30.22 -13.48 12.91
CA ARG A 42 -28.99 -12.70 13.01
C ARG A 42 -28.76 -12.01 11.68
N PHE A 43 -28.85 -10.68 11.68
CA PHE A 43 -28.36 -9.87 10.59
C PHE A 43 -26.87 -10.19 10.38
N LEU A 44 -26.54 -10.70 9.20
CA LEU A 44 -25.17 -10.66 8.70
C LEU A 44 -24.72 -9.20 8.75
N PRO A 45 -23.50 -8.88 9.21
CA PRO A 45 -23.02 -7.51 9.11
C PRO A 45 -23.04 -7.11 7.64
N ALA A 46 -23.53 -5.89 7.38
CA ALA A 46 -23.50 -5.28 6.07
C ALA A 46 -22.10 -5.46 5.47
N GLY A 47 -22.03 -5.95 4.23
CA GLY A 47 -20.75 -6.14 3.55
C GLY A 47 -19.95 -4.85 3.63
N ALA A 48 -18.73 -4.92 4.17
CA ALA A 48 -17.84 -3.77 4.25
C ALA A 48 -17.77 -3.13 2.87
N ALA A 49 -18.28 -1.90 2.75
CA ALA A 49 -18.26 -1.16 1.51
C ALA A 49 -16.80 -1.05 1.04
N ALA A 50 -16.57 -1.21 -0.26
CA ALA A 50 -15.25 -1.04 -0.84
C ALA A 50 -14.76 0.40 -0.57
N ALA A 51 -13.54 0.53 -0.04
CA ALA A 51 -12.96 1.84 0.25
C ALA A 51 -12.40 2.42 -1.04
N SER A 52 -13.06 3.45 -1.58
CA SER A 52 -12.57 4.26 -2.70
C SER A 52 -12.21 5.65 -2.16
N PRO A 53 -11.00 6.17 -2.39
CA PRO A 53 -10.52 7.39 -1.75
C PRO A 53 -11.07 8.67 -2.42
N THR A 54 -12.35 8.72 -2.78
CA THR A 54 -12.95 9.93 -3.39
C THR A 54 -13.02 11.10 -2.41
N ALA A 55 -12.90 10.83 -1.11
CA ALA A 55 -12.86 11.81 -0.03
C ALA A 55 -11.94 11.28 1.09
N PRO A 56 -11.33 12.15 1.90
CA PRO A 56 -10.58 11.73 3.07
C PRO A 56 -11.50 11.04 4.10
N VAL A 57 -11.00 9.99 4.74
CA VAL A 57 -11.70 9.33 5.86
C VAL A 57 -11.52 10.10 7.18
N LEU A 58 -10.51 10.98 7.23
CA LEU A 58 -10.29 11.92 8.32
C LEU A 58 -9.73 13.24 7.76
N ASP A 59 -10.61 14.22 7.60
CA ASP A 59 -10.34 15.52 6.93
C ASP A 59 -9.69 16.56 7.86
N ARG A 60 -8.46 16.27 8.31
CA ARG A 60 -7.63 17.18 9.11
C ARG A 60 -6.15 16.92 8.85
N GLU A 61 -5.24 17.75 9.35
CA GLU A 61 -3.80 17.45 9.28
C GLU A 61 -3.50 16.16 10.06
N PHE A 62 -3.25 15.08 9.33
CA PHE A 62 -2.99 13.73 9.83
C PHE A 62 -1.99 13.06 8.90
N ALA A 63 -0.77 13.57 8.94
CA ALA A 63 0.28 13.16 8.01
C ALA A 63 1.09 11.98 8.50
N ASP A 64 1.65 11.26 7.54
CA ASP A 64 2.51 10.10 7.74
C ASP A 64 1.83 9.06 8.64
N PRO A 65 0.62 8.59 8.26
CA PRO A 65 -0.13 7.63 9.05
C PRO A 65 0.59 6.29 9.18
N ASP A 66 0.65 5.78 10.40
CA ASP A 66 0.93 4.39 10.74
C ASP A 66 -0.31 3.80 11.42
N VAL A 67 -0.59 2.51 11.20
CA VAL A 67 -1.77 1.85 11.75
C VAL A 67 -1.49 0.43 12.27
N VAL A 68 -1.94 0.19 13.50
CA VAL A 68 -1.96 -1.15 14.10
C VAL A 68 -3.39 -1.57 14.44
N GLU A 69 -3.70 -2.85 14.31
CA GLU A 69 -4.97 -3.43 14.72
C GLU A 69 -4.80 -4.19 16.03
N VAL A 70 -5.67 -3.90 17.00
CA VAL A 70 -5.67 -4.52 18.34
C VAL A 70 -7.12 -4.81 18.73
N ASP A 71 -7.45 -6.09 18.93
CA ASP A 71 -8.75 -6.57 19.42
C ASP A 71 -9.97 -6.01 18.66
N GLY A 72 -9.86 -5.89 17.33
CA GLY A 72 -10.90 -5.38 16.43
C GLY A 72 -10.93 -3.85 16.30
N VAL A 73 -9.94 -3.15 16.85
CA VAL A 73 -9.81 -1.69 16.79
C VAL A 73 -8.53 -1.32 16.06
N PHE A 74 -8.64 -0.49 15.04
CA PHE A 74 -7.51 0.14 14.36
C PHE A 74 -7.09 1.39 15.12
N HIS A 75 -5.81 1.49 15.43
CA HIS A 75 -5.16 2.64 16.05
C HIS A 75 -4.25 3.27 15.00
N ALA A 76 -4.54 4.50 14.61
CA ALA A 76 -3.72 5.27 13.69
C ALA A 76 -2.92 6.34 14.42
N TYR A 77 -1.66 6.52 14.03
CA TYR A 77 -0.74 7.52 14.56
C TYR A 77 -0.30 8.45 13.44
N ALA A 78 0.06 9.70 13.77
CA ALA A 78 0.52 10.64 12.77
C ALA A 78 1.53 11.65 13.32
N THR A 79 2.28 12.24 12.39
CA THR A 79 3.22 13.35 12.62
C THR A 79 2.59 14.47 13.45
N ASN A 80 3.41 15.10 14.29
CA ASN A 80 3.02 16.13 15.26
C ASN A 80 1.97 17.17 14.78
N VAL A 81 1.12 17.65 15.68
CA VAL A 81 0.23 18.80 15.44
C VAL A 81 0.03 19.61 16.71
N ALA A 82 -0.16 20.93 16.59
CA ALA A 82 -0.71 21.79 17.64
C ALA A 82 -0.10 21.64 19.07
N GLY A 83 1.16 21.18 19.19
CA GLY A 83 1.85 21.01 20.48
C GLY A 83 1.88 19.57 20.99
N ARG A 84 1.28 18.63 20.28
CA ARG A 84 1.43 17.18 20.47
C ARG A 84 2.57 16.66 19.62
N HIS A 85 3.40 15.77 20.16
CA HIS A 85 4.46 15.09 19.45
C HIS A 85 3.92 14.01 18.53
N VAL A 86 2.94 13.22 18.98
CA VAL A 86 2.32 12.17 18.15
C VAL A 86 0.79 12.23 18.29
N GLN A 87 0.11 12.28 17.15
CA GLN A 87 -1.35 12.23 17.08
C GLN A 87 -1.84 10.79 17.19
N HIS A 88 -3.09 10.59 17.64
CA HIS A 88 -3.72 9.28 17.71
C HIS A 88 -5.20 9.34 17.34
N ALA A 89 -5.67 8.35 16.59
CA ALA A 89 -7.08 8.17 16.25
C ALA A 89 -7.44 6.67 16.25
N THR A 90 -8.71 6.36 16.44
CA THR A 90 -9.22 4.98 16.45
C THR A 90 -10.38 4.79 15.49
N SER A 91 -10.50 3.58 14.94
CA SER A 91 -11.61 3.17 14.08
C SER A 91 -11.86 1.68 14.20
N THR A 92 -13.07 1.21 13.91
CA THR A 92 -13.40 -0.22 13.81
C THR A 92 -13.61 -0.68 12.37
N ASP A 93 -13.63 0.26 11.41
CA ASP A 93 -13.95 -0.01 10.01
C ASP A 93 -12.99 0.69 9.01
N LEU A 94 -12.00 1.44 9.52
CA LEU A 94 -11.04 2.28 8.77
C LEU A 94 -11.69 3.46 8.03
N VAL A 95 -12.98 3.70 8.20
CA VAL A 95 -13.73 4.77 7.53
C VAL A 95 -14.13 5.85 8.52
N HIS A 96 -14.64 5.46 9.68
CA HIS A 96 -15.08 6.38 10.71
C HIS A 96 -14.05 6.43 11.83
N TRP A 97 -13.41 7.60 11.98
CA TRP A 97 -12.30 7.80 12.91
C TRP A 97 -12.70 8.70 14.08
N THR A 98 -12.32 8.29 15.29
CA THR A 98 -12.38 9.10 16.51
C THR A 98 -10.99 9.53 16.90
N VAL A 99 -10.72 10.84 16.89
CA VAL A 99 -9.40 11.39 17.25
C VAL A 99 -9.29 11.56 18.76
N ASP A 100 -8.19 11.10 19.35
CA ASP A 100 -7.84 11.43 20.73
C ASP A 100 -7.10 12.79 20.74
N GLU A 101 -7.44 13.65 21.70
CA GLU A 101 -6.81 14.95 21.87
C GLU A 101 -5.56 14.88 22.78
N LYS A 102 -5.27 13.71 23.36
CA LYS A 102 -4.03 13.42 24.10
C LYS A 102 -2.83 13.29 23.17
N ASP A 103 -1.65 13.63 23.70
CA ASP A 103 -0.38 13.26 23.09
C ASP A 103 0.00 11.86 23.58
N VAL A 104 0.16 10.91 22.66
CA VAL A 104 0.59 9.55 23.03
C VAL A 104 2.09 9.51 23.35
N LEU A 105 2.89 10.50 22.95
CA LEU A 105 4.29 10.66 23.36
C LEU A 105 4.48 12.00 24.09
N PRO A 106 3.98 12.16 25.32
CA PRO A 106 4.00 13.46 26.01
C PRO A 106 5.41 13.94 26.37
N VAL A 107 6.36 13.02 26.50
CA VAL A 107 7.77 13.32 26.80
C VAL A 107 8.65 12.50 25.84
N PRO A 108 9.33 13.13 24.86
CA PRO A 108 10.28 12.45 24.00
C PRO A 108 11.59 12.15 24.76
N GLY A 109 12.50 11.39 24.15
CA GLY A 109 13.75 10.98 24.78
C GLY A 109 14.66 12.14 25.16
N ASP A 110 15.47 11.96 26.21
CA ASP A 110 16.46 12.93 26.70
C ASP A 110 17.61 13.21 25.71
N TRP A 111 17.64 12.57 24.54
CA TRP A 111 18.56 12.91 23.46
C TRP A 111 17.93 13.90 22.47
N VAL A 112 16.59 14.06 22.48
CA VAL A 112 15.87 14.95 21.57
C VAL A 112 16.15 16.40 21.94
N LYS A 113 16.40 17.24 20.95
CA LYS A 113 16.61 18.68 21.14
C LYS A 113 15.33 19.33 21.70
N PRO A 114 15.38 20.00 22.87
CA PRO A 114 14.27 20.79 23.35
C PRO A 114 14.19 22.08 22.54
N ASP A 115 13.07 22.27 21.85
CA ASP A 115 12.64 23.50 21.19
C ASP A 115 13.41 24.05 19.94
N PRO A 116 12.71 24.77 19.04
CA PRO A 116 11.25 25.00 19.04
C PRO A 116 10.47 23.68 18.90
N PRO A 117 9.28 23.57 19.51
CA PRO A 117 8.65 22.28 19.68
C PRO A 117 8.14 21.82 18.33
N ARG A 118 8.30 20.52 18.05
CA ARG A 118 7.63 19.74 16.97
C ARG A 118 8.49 19.34 15.76
N ASP A 119 9.58 18.62 16.04
CA ASP A 119 10.27 17.83 15.02
C ASP A 119 10.00 16.31 15.20
N VAL A 120 8.85 15.92 15.80
CA VAL A 120 8.50 14.49 15.96
C VAL A 120 7.64 14.02 14.80
N TRP A 121 8.22 13.20 13.93
CA TRP A 121 7.65 12.86 12.63
C TRP A 121 7.56 11.35 12.41
N ALA A 122 6.65 10.97 11.50
CA ALA A 122 6.50 9.63 10.94
C ALA A 122 6.60 8.53 12.01
N PRO A 123 5.61 8.48 12.92
CA PRO A 123 5.56 7.43 13.94
C PRO A 123 5.35 6.06 13.27
N GLU A 124 5.91 5.01 13.85
CA GLU A 124 5.63 3.61 13.55
C GLU A 124 5.31 2.90 14.87
N VAL A 125 4.19 2.18 14.96
CA VAL A 125 3.75 1.49 16.17
C VAL A 125 3.48 0.02 15.90
N PHE A 126 4.02 -0.83 16.76
CA PHE A 126 3.80 -2.26 16.67
C PHE A 126 3.70 -2.92 18.05
N ASP A 127 2.97 -4.04 18.09
CA ASP A 127 2.97 -4.96 19.23
C ASP A 127 4.36 -5.62 19.38
N ASN A 128 4.92 -5.54 20.59
CA ASN A 128 6.20 -6.11 20.95
C ASN A 128 6.10 -7.35 21.87
N GLY A 129 4.91 -7.89 22.09
CA GLY A 129 4.62 -9.05 22.93
C GLY A 129 4.41 -8.75 24.42
N ASP A 130 4.98 -7.65 24.92
CA ASP A 130 4.82 -7.17 26.30
C ASP A 130 4.03 -5.85 26.37
N GLY A 131 3.54 -5.37 25.22
CA GLY A 131 2.95 -4.05 25.03
C GLY A 131 3.23 -3.56 23.61
N PHE A 132 3.50 -2.26 23.48
CA PHE A 132 3.69 -1.59 22.19
C PHE A 132 4.99 -0.81 22.17
N THR A 133 5.64 -0.80 21.00
CA THR A 133 6.76 0.07 20.70
C THR A 133 6.32 1.14 19.72
N LEU A 134 6.68 2.38 20.00
CA LEU A 134 6.62 3.51 19.08
C LEU A 134 8.03 3.86 18.64
N GLN A 135 8.32 3.79 17.34
CA GLN A 135 9.50 4.38 16.73
C GLN A 135 9.12 5.73 16.12
N TYR A 136 9.99 6.72 16.27
CA TYR A 136 9.69 8.08 15.83
C TYR A 136 10.94 8.81 15.39
N THR A 137 10.80 9.71 14.43
CA THR A 137 11.86 10.62 14.02
C THR A 137 11.89 11.81 14.97
N ALA A 138 13.08 12.21 15.44
CA ALA A 138 13.26 13.48 16.15
C ALA A 138 14.69 14.01 16.01
N ARG A 139 14.86 15.32 16.24
CA ARG A 139 16.16 15.96 16.09
C ARG A 139 17.06 15.67 17.27
N ASP A 140 18.20 15.07 17.01
CA ASP A 140 19.23 14.83 18.03
C ASP A 140 19.86 16.14 18.53
N ARG A 141 20.02 16.27 19.84
CA ARG A 141 20.51 17.51 20.48
C ARG A 141 22.01 17.75 20.30
N VAL A 142 22.80 16.70 20.05
CA VAL A 142 24.27 16.78 19.93
C VAL A 142 24.67 16.92 18.47
N GLY A 143 24.23 15.99 17.62
CA GLY A 143 24.54 15.93 16.20
C GLY A 143 23.66 16.84 15.34
N GLY A 144 22.51 17.32 15.86
CA GLY A 144 21.63 18.27 15.17
C GLY A 144 20.89 17.69 13.95
N ARG A 145 20.98 16.38 13.72
CA ARG A 145 20.32 15.64 12.62
C ARG A 145 19.00 15.03 13.07
N GLN A 146 18.12 14.74 12.11
CA GLN A 146 16.97 13.90 12.39
C GLN A 146 17.42 12.46 12.56
N CYS A 147 16.98 11.83 13.64
CA CYS A 147 17.35 10.48 14.02
C CYS A 147 16.13 9.73 14.55
N ILE A 148 16.18 8.41 14.54
CA ILE A 148 15.06 7.57 14.98
C ILE A 148 15.26 7.22 16.45
N GLY A 149 14.25 7.43 17.28
CA GLY A 149 14.17 6.92 18.65
C GLY A 149 13.13 5.82 18.81
N ALA A 150 13.10 5.22 20.00
CA ALA A 150 12.08 4.27 20.40
C ALA A 150 11.43 4.70 21.74
N ALA A 151 10.18 4.31 21.94
CA ALA A 151 9.43 4.47 23.17
C ALA A 151 8.49 3.27 23.37
N LEU A 152 8.14 2.97 24.61
CA LEU A 152 7.33 1.80 25.00
C LEU A 152 6.05 2.21 25.72
N ALA A 153 4.97 1.48 25.50
CA ALA A 153 3.71 1.60 26.24
C ALA A 153 3.14 0.20 26.53
N SER A 154 2.27 0.09 27.54
CA SER A 154 1.52 -1.14 27.80
C SER A 154 0.21 -1.23 27.00
N SER A 155 -0.17 -0.16 26.30
CA SER A 155 -1.44 0.01 25.60
C SER A 155 -1.21 0.79 24.30
N PRO A 156 -1.97 0.54 23.22
CA PRO A 156 -1.74 1.24 21.96
C PRO A 156 -2.08 2.73 22.05
N ASP A 157 -2.97 3.16 22.94
CA ASP A 157 -3.28 4.58 23.19
C ASP A 157 -2.26 5.28 24.11
N GLY A 158 -1.15 4.60 24.45
CA GLY A 158 -0.07 5.16 25.25
C GLY A 158 -0.41 5.35 26.74
N PRO A 159 0.25 6.30 27.43
CA PRO A 159 1.35 7.11 26.93
C PRO A 159 2.62 6.27 26.71
N PHE A 160 3.27 6.47 25.58
CA PHE A 160 4.59 5.95 25.28
C PHE A 160 5.66 6.70 26.10
N ARG A 161 6.64 5.94 26.58
CA ARG A 161 7.78 6.43 27.36
C ARG A 161 9.08 6.10 26.63
N PRO A 162 10.00 7.05 26.46
CA PRO A 162 11.25 6.82 25.74
C PRO A 162 12.01 5.60 26.26
N ALA A 163 12.56 4.81 25.34
CA ALA A 163 13.43 3.69 25.64
C ALA A 163 14.88 4.07 25.30
N GLY A 164 15.76 3.91 26.28
CA GLY A 164 17.19 4.23 26.15
C GLY A 164 17.52 5.73 26.28
N ASP A 165 18.81 6.02 26.37
CA ASP A 165 19.35 7.37 26.62
C ASP A 165 19.84 8.08 25.34
N ALA A 166 19.69 7.43 24.17
CA ALA A 166 20.16 7.91 22.88
C ALA A 166 19.20 7.52 21.74
N ALA A 167 19.36 8.13 20.57
CA ALA A 167 18.67 7.70 19.36
C ALA A 167 19.02 6.23 19.01
N LEU A 168 18.03 5.49 18.50
CA LEU A 168 18.17 4.11 18.02
C LEU A 168 19.02 4.04 16.74
N VAL A 169 18.77 4.94 15.77
CA VAL A 169 19.52 5.04 14.50
C VAL A 169 19.81 6.50 14.19
N CYS A 170 21.08 6.85 13.97
CA CYS A 170 21.52 8.24 13.77
C CYS A 170 22.82 8.37 12.91
N PRO A 171 22.80 7.99 11.61
CA PRO A 171 23.96 8.06 10.72
C PRO A 171 24.20 9.51 10.26
N THR A 172 24.82 10.32 11.12
CA THR A 172 25.00 11.77 10.88
C THR A 172 25.77 12.11 9.60
N GLU A 173 26.68 11.24 9.18
CA GLU A 173 27.46 11.34 7.94
C GLU A 173 26.61 11.13 6.67
N ALA A 174 25.47 10.44 6.80
CA ALA A 174 24.47 10.26 5.75
C ALA A 174 23.31 11.26 5.87
N GLY A 175 23.42 12.27 6.74
CA GLY A 175 22.40 13.30 6.97
C GLY A 175 21.47 13.03 8.15
N GLY A 176 21.41 11.80 8.65
CA GLY A 176 20.47 11.36 9.68
C GLY A 176 19.59 10.19 9.20
N ALA A 177 18.62 9.81 10.02
CA ALA A 177 17.63 8.78 9.69
C ALA A 177 16.22 9.26 10.05
N ILE A 178 15.28 9.02 9.14
CA ILE A 178 13.85 9.36 9.31
C ILE A 178 12.96 8.23 8.80
N ASP A 179 11.66 8.37 9.02
CA ASP A 179 10.58 7.53 8.50
C ASP A 179 10.81 6.05 8.83
N ALA A 180 10.77 5.74 10.12
CA ALA A 180 10.84 4.36 10.59
C ALA A 180 9.63 3.58 10.05
N SER A 181 9.87 2.31 9.70
CA SER A 181 8.79 1.32 9.57
C SER A 181 9.27 -0.05 10.04
N SER A 182 8.37 -0.95 10.44
CA SER A 182 8.75 -2.28 10.91
C SER A 182 8.31 -3.40 9.97
N TYR A 183 9.14 -4.44 9.88
CA TYR A 183 8.80 -5.68 9.19
C TYR A 183 9.24 -6.88 10.03
N THR A 184 8.34 -7.85 10.19
CA THR A 184 8.60 -9.04 10.98
C THR A 184 8.39 -10.29 10.14
N GLU A 185 9.37 -11.20 10.15
CA GLU A 185 9.27 -12.51 9.52
C GLU A 185 10.14 -13.52 10.26
N ASN A 186 9.67 -14.77 10.39
CA ASN A 186 10.43 -15.89 10.98
C ASN A 186 11.04 -15.60 12.37
N GLY A 187 10.31 -14.86 13.22
CA GLY A 187 10.76 -14.51 14.57
C GLY A 187 11.87 -13.45 14.62
N THR A 188 12.15 -12.79 13.49
CA THR A 188 13.09 -11.65 13.41
C THR A 188 12.32 -10.39 13.08
N ARG A 189 12.64 -9.30 13.80
CA ARG A 189 12.12 -7.97 13.52
C ARG A 189 13.19 -7.13 12.82
N HIS A 190 12.76 -6.40 11.81
CA HIS A 190 13.56 -5.47 11.05
C HIS A 190 12.96 -4.08 11.14
N LEU A 191 13.83 -3.08 11.27
CA LEU A 191 13.53 -1.67 11.08
C LEU A 191 13.88 -1.31 9.64
N LEU A 192 12.92 -0.73 8.92
CA LEU A 192 13.15 0.04 7.71
C LEU A 192 13.28 1.52 8.07
N TRP A 193 14.10 2.24 7.30
CA TRP A 193 14.31 3.68 7.51
C TRP A 193 14.92 4.34 6.27
N LYS A 194 14.76 5.65 6.16
CA LYS A 194 15.41 6.48 5.15
C LYS A 194 16.63 7.20 5.72
N SER A 195 17.75 7.21 4.98
CA SER A 195 18.81 8.20 5.23
C SER A 195 18.37 9.60 4.77
N ASP A 196 18.43 10.60 5.65
CA ASP A 196 18.02 11.99 5.33
C ASP A 196 19.08 12.75 4.49
N GLY A 197 19.67 12.09 3.51
CA GLY A 197 20.76 12.63 2.69
C GLY A 197 20.39 13.92 1.96
N ASN A 198 19.11 14.09 1.64
CA ASN A 198 18.57 15.30 1.00
C ASN A 198 18.77 16.58 1.85
N CYS A 199 18.91 16.49 3.18
CA CYS A 199 19.29 17.66 4.01
C CYS A 199 20.61 18.29 3.60
N CYS A 200 21.42 17.51 2.90
CA CYS A 200 22.86 17.63 2.86
C CYS A 200 23.42 17.44 1.46
N GLY A 201 22.55 17.38 0.44
CA GLY A 201 22.93 17.21 -0.97
C GLY A 201 23.47 15.81 -1.30
N LEU A 202 23.11 14.80 -0.51
CA LEU A 202 23.48 13.41 -0.70
C LEU A 202 22.31 12.59 -1.24
N ASP A 203 22.61 11.39 -1.76
CA ASP A 203 21.58 10.41 -2.10
C ASP A 203 20.77 10.01 -0.87
N THR A 204 19.48 9.75 -1.07
CA THR A 204 18.60 9.15 -0.07
C THR A 204 18.45 7.67 -0.34
N TRP A 205 18.74 6.86 0.67
CA TRP A 205 18.61 5.42 0.62
C TRP A 205 17.51 4.97 1.58
N LEU A 206 16.73 3.98 1.15
CA LEU A 206 15.91 3.16 2.02
C LEU A 206 16.77 1.99 2.49
N HIS A 207 16.75 1.76 3.80
CA HIS A 207 17.53 0.74 4.47
C HIS A 207 16.61 -0.28 5.15
N ILE A 208 17.14 -1.47 5.40
CA ILE A 208 16.59 -2.45 6.34
C ILE A 208 17.67 -2.90 7.31
N GLN A 209 17.33 -3.02 8.59
CA GLN A 209 18.27 -3.35 9.65
C GLN A 209 17.61 -4.25 10.70
N PRO A 210 18.23 -5.36 11.12
CA PRO A 210 17.67 -6.18 12.18
C PRO A 210 17.73 -5.44 13.52
N VAL A 211 16.67 -5.58 14.31
CA VAL A 211 16.53 -5.02 15.66
C VAL A 211 16.17 -6.12 16.66
N SER A 212 16.23 -5.81 17.96
CA SER A 212 15.64 -6.66 18.99
C SER A 212 14.13 -6.79 18.76
N TRP A 213 13.51 -7.82 19.35
CA TRP A 213 12.07 -8.07 19.18
C TRP A 213 11.20 -6.88 19.60
N ASP A 214 11.59 -6.22 20.69
CA ASP A 214 10.99 -4.97 21.18
C ASP A 214 11.33 -3.74 20.35
N GLY A 215 12.22 -3.87 19.35
CA GLY A 215 12.65 -2.82 18.44
C GLY A 215 13.38 -1.65 19.10
N THR A 216 13.91 -1.82 20.32
CA THR A 216 14.61 -0.77 21.07
C THR A 216 16.13 -0.77 20.87
N ARG A 217 16.67 -1.76 20.16
CA ARG A 217 18.12 -1.90 19.93
C ARG A 217 18.42 -2.52 18.57
N VAL A 218 19.38 -1.96 17.83
CA VAL A 218 19.91 -2.58 16.62
C VAL A 218 20.70 -3.86 16.94
N THR A 219 20.55 -4.90 16.13
CA THR A 219 21.21 -6.20 16.33
C THR A 219 22.14 -6.60 15.18
N GLY A 220 22.24 -5.76 14.15
CA GLY A 220 23.14 -5.93 13.02
C GLY A 220 23.23 -4.67 12.16
N GLU A 221 24.07 -4.73 11.13
CA GLU A 221 24.32 -3.63 10.20
C GLU A 221 23.13 -3.40 9.25
N PRO A 222 22.89 -2.15 8.81
CA PRO A 222 21.85 -1.85 7.85
C PRO A 222 22.25 -2.27 6.43
N VAL A 223 21.28 -2.76 5.65
CA VAL A 223 21.41 -3.07 4.23
C VAL A 223 20.66 -2.02 3.42
N ARG A 224 21.30 -1.47 2.38
CA ARG A 224 20.64 -0.56 1.42
C ARG A 224 19.74 -1.35 0.49
N LEU A 225 18.47 -0.94 0.39
CA LEU A 225 17.47 -1.58 -0.48
C LEU A 225 17.33 -0.85 -1.81
N LEU A 226 17.15 0.47 -1.75
CA LEU A 226 16.73 1.30 -2.89
C LEU A 226 17.13 2.75 -2.64
N ARG A 227 17.41 3.50 -3.71
CA ARG A 227 17.63 4.96 -3.68
C ARG A 227 16.80 5.64 -4.75
N GLN A 228 16.76 6.96 -4.74
CA GLN A 228 16.19 7.74 -5.84
C GLN A 228 17.06 7.59 -7.11
N ASP A 229 16.45 7.16 -8.21
CA ASP A 229 17.10 6.96 -9.52
C ASP A 229 16.15 7.08 -10.73
N ARG A 230 14.87 7.41 -10.51
CA ARG A 230 13.90 7.70 -11.57
C ARG A 230 13.63 9.21 -11.66
N ALA A 231 13.36 9.69 -12.86
CA ALA A 231 13.15 11.12 -13.10
C ALA A 231 12.00 11.72 -12.28
N TRP A 232 10.92 10.96 -12.08
CA TRP A 232 9.74 11.41 -11.32
C TRP A 232 9.98 11.48 -9.81
N GLU A 233 10.97 10.76 -9.27
CA GLU A 233 11.30 10.75 -7.83
C GLU A 233 11.97 12.06 -7.39
N GLY A 234 12.51 12.83 -8.34
CA GLY A 234 13.22 14.06 -8.06
C GLY A 234 14.44 13.81 -7.17
N GLY A 235 14.49 14.54 -6.05
CA GLY A 235 15.66 14.57 -5.17
C GLY A 235 15.68 13.52 -4.05
N LEU A 236 14.59 12.77 -3.82
CA LEU A 236 14.52 11.85 -2.68
C LEU A 236 13.53 10.69 -2.86
N VAL A 237 13.77 9.62 -2.10
CA VAL A 237 12.80 8.55 -1.76
C VAL A 237 12.69 8.44 -0.24
N GLU A 238 11.50 8.12 0.28
CA GLU A 238 11.16 8.14 1.70
C GLU A 238 9.96 7.27 2.09
N ALA A 239 9.55 7.31 3.37
CA ALA A 239 8.40 6.57 3.91
C ALA A 239 8.31 5.11 3.43
N PRO A 240 9.28 4.23 3.76
CA PRO A 240 9.24 2.85 3.34
C PRO A 240 8.12 2.06 4.05
N THR A 241 7.37 1.24 3.33
CA THR A 241 6.49 0.22 3.90
C THR A 241 6.78 -1.11 3.20
N LEU A 242 7.02 -2.17 3.97
CA LEU A 242 7.34 -3.48 3.40
C LEU A 242 6.26 -4.50 3.72
N VAL A 243 5.70 -5.12 2.67
CA VAL A 243 4.78 -6.25 2.81
C VAL A 243 5.27 -7.44 2.00
N LYS A 244 4.86 -8.65 2.40
CA LYS A 244 5.12 -9.87 1.63
C LYS A 244 3.81 -10.42 1.09
N ARG A 245 3.67 -10.48 -0.23
CA ARG A 245 2.45 -10.92 -0.94
C ARG A 245 2.84 -11.74 -2.17
N ASP A 246 2.09 -12.79 -2.45
CA ASP A 246 2.35 -13.72 -3.56
C ASP A 246 3.80 -14.27 -3.61
N GLY A 247 4.40 -14.46 -2.44
CA GLY A 247 5.79 -14.93 -2.32
C GLY A 247 6.87 -13.88 -2.66
N ARG A 248 6.49 -12.63 -2.94
CA ARG A 248 7.39 -11.50 -3.20
C ARG A 248 7.40 -10.52 -2.05
N TYR A 249 8.52 -9.84 -1.87
CA TYR A 249 8.62 -8.65 -1.02
C TYR A 249 8.23 -7.44 -1.86
N VAL A 250 7.25 -6.67 -1.40
CA VAL A 250 6.77 -5.45 -2.05
C VAL A 250 7.11 -4.27 -1.13
N LEU A 251 8.05 -3.44 -1.57
CA LEU A 251 8.44 -2.20 -0.90
C LEU A 251 7.66 -1.05 -1.53
N LEU A 252 6.75 -0.46 -0.75
CA LEU A 252 6.13 0.83 -1.07
C LEU A 252 7.03 1.94 -0.53
N TYR A 253 7.09 3.06 -1.24
CA TYR A 253 7.87 4.22 -0.82
C TYR A 253 7.29 5.49 -1.41
N SER A 254 7.51 6.63 -0.75
CA SER A 254 7.17 7.95 -1.29
C SER A 254 8.38 8.61 -1.94
N ALA A 255 8.15 9.57 -2.83
CA ALA A 255 9.22 10.33 -3.49
C ALA A 255 8.79 11.75 -3.88
N GLY A 256 9.75 12.64 -4.01
CA GLY A 256 9.54 14.06 -4.32
C GLY A 256 9.32 14.95 -3.10
N ASP A 257 8.84 16.18 -3.32
CA ASP A 257 8.57 17.14 -2.23
C ASP A 257 7.13 17.02 -1.75
N TYR A 258 6.94 16.51 -0.53
CA TYR A 258 5.65 16.29 0.12
C TYR A 258 4.73 17.51 0.14
N ARG A 259 5.24 18.74 -0.06
CA ARG A 259 4.44 19.98 -0.12
C ARG A 259 3.80 20.23 -1.48
N THR A 260 4.17 19.47 -2.51
CA THR A 260 3.82 19.72 -3.91
C THR A 260 2.97 18.59 -4.49
N THR A 261 2.19 18.88 -5.53
CA THR A 261 1.44 17.86 -6.28
C THR A 261 2.34 16.85 -7.03
N GLY A 262 3.66 17.11 -7.07
CA GLY A 262 4.65 16.17 -7.58
C GLY A 262 5.08 15.10 -6.59
N TYR A 263 4.64 15.16 -5.32
CA TYR A 263 4.83 14.05 -4.38
C TYR A 263 4.03 12.83 -4.83
N ALA A 264 4.62 11.65 -4.75
CA ALA A 264 4.00 10.43 -5.25
C ALA A 264 4.49 9.20 -4.48
N THR A 265 3.70 8.14 -4.51
CA THR A 265 4.07 6.82 -3.99
C THR A 265 4.55 5.93 -5.14
N GLY A 266 5.72 5.35 -5.02
CA GLY A 266 6.25 4.29 -5.87
C GLY A 266 6.18 2.91 -5.20
N TRP A 267 6.64 1.90 -5.94
CA TRP A 267 6.74 0.54 -5.45
C TRP A 267 7.92 -0.19 -6.11
N ALA A 268 8.45 -1.19 -5.43
CA ALA A 268 9.48 -2.09 -5.94
C ALA A 268 9.27 -3.51 -5.41
N ILE A 269 9.71 -4.52 -6.16
CA ILE A 269 9.59 -5.93 -5.78
C ILE A 269 10.92 -6.64 -5.71
N ALA A 270 11.03 -7.62 -4.81
CA ALA A 270 12.17 -8.52 -4.69
C ALA A 270 11.76 -9.95 -4.35
N ASP A 271 12.63 -10.90 -4.70
CA ASP A 271 12.50 -12.31 -4.33
C ASP A 271 13.08 -12.62 -2.94
N ALA A 272 13.94 -11.74 -2.43
CA ALA A 272 14.56 -11.84 -1.11
C ALA A 272 14.37 -10.54 -0.34
N LEU A 273 14.30 -10.65 0.99
CA LEU A 273 14.03 -9.54 1.91
C LEU A 273 14.98 -8.36 1.69
N THR A 274 16.26 -8.64 1.43
CA THR A 274 17.32 -7.65 1.24
C THR A 274 17.54 -7.27 -0.23
N GLY A 275 16.65 -7.68 -1.14
CA GLY A 275 16.72 -7.35 -2.55
C GLY A 275 17.51 -8.36 -3.41
N PRO A 276 17.92 -7.97 -4.63
CA PRO A 276 17.74 -6.64 -5.21
C PRO A 276 16.27 -6.29 -5.46
N TYR A 277 15.89 -5.04 -5.21
CA TYR A 277 14.56 -4.52 -5.50
C TYR A 277 14.48 -3.94 -6.91
N VAL A 278 13.46 -4.36 -7.66
CA VAL A 278 13.16 -3.85 -9.01
C VAL A 278 11.96 -2.91 -8.90
N LYS A 279 12.18 -1.62 -9.19
CA LYS A 279 11.12 -0.60 -9.21
C LYS A 279 10.10 -0.89 -10.30
N GLY A 280 8.83 -0.62 -10.00
CA GLY A 280 7.79 -0.52 -11.02
C GLY A 280 8.10 0.58 -12.05
N ASP A 281 7.57 0.42 -13.25
CA ASP A 281 7.81 1.37 -14.35
C ASP A 281 7.16 2.73 -14.10
N GLU A 282 5.96 2.73 -13.48
CA GLU A 282 5.18 3.92 -13.17
C GLU A 282 4.91 4.02 -11.66
N PRO A 283 4.74 5.24 -11.11
CA PRO A 283 4.32 5.43 -9.72
C PRO A 283 2.95 4.79 -9.44
N LEU A 284 2.74 4.37 -8.19
CA LEU A 284 1.51 3.74 -7.71
C LEU A 284 0.40 4.77 -7.43
N LEU A 285 0.74 5.83 -6.69
CA LEU A 285 -0.18 6.90 -6.30
C LEU A 285 0.38 8.24 -6.76
N THR A 286 -0.40 9.00 -7.53
CA THR A 286 -0.02 10.34 -8.00
C THR A 286 -1.24 11.26 -7.96
N THR A 287 -0.99 12.57 -8.03
CA THR A 287 -2.09 13.53 -8.23
C THR A 287 -2.92 13.20 -9.48
N ASP A 288 -2.27 12.84 -10.58
CA ASP A 288 -2.94 12.56 -11.85
C ASP A 288 -3.70 11.23 -11.85
N SER A 289 -3.21 10.21 -11.13
CA SER A 289 -3.90 8.92 -11.03
C SER A 289 -5.21 9.03 -10.26
N PHE A 290 -5.36 10.05 -9.41
CA PHE A 290 -6.61 10.46 -8.76
C PHE A 290 -7.33 11.62 -9.46
N SER A 291 -7.00 11.90 -10.73
CA SER A 291 -7.61 12.98 -11.53
C SER A 291 -7.53 14.37 -10.87
N GLY A 292 -6.47 14.63 -10.10
CA GLY A 292 -6.25 15.89 -9.41
C GLY A 292 -7.01 16.07 -8.09
N THR A 293 -7.81 15.08 -7.67
CA THR A 293 -8.63 15.19 -6.45
C THR A 293 -7.84 15.00 -5.15
N ILE A 294 -6.69 14.31 -5.23
CA ILE A 294 -5.76 14.13 -4.12
C ILE A 294 -4.39 14.62 -4.56
N GLY A 295 -3.95 15.76 -4.04
CA GLY A 295 -2.65 16.32 -4.31
C GLY A 295 -1.55 15.66 -3.48
N GLY A 296 -0.52 15.15 -4.14
CA GLY A 296 0.68 14.62 -3.49
C GLY A 296 0.43 13.48 -2.49
N PRO A 297 -0.10 12.31 -2.92
CA PRO A 297 -0.35 11.17 -2.04
C PRO A 297 0.94 10.44 -1.65
N GLY A 298 1.13 10.16 -0.36
CA GLY A 298 2.27 9.41 0.16
C GLY A 298 2.26 9.25 1.69
N GLY A 299 3.44 8.99 2.27
CA GLY A 299 3.61 8.67 3.69
C GLY A 299 2.73 7.48 4.10
N GLN A 300 2.73 6.44 3.28
CA GLN A 300 1.75 5.36 3.35
C GLN A 300 2.07 4.29 4.40
N ASP A 301 1.05 3.57 4.82
CA ASP A 301 1.15 2.33 5.59
C ASP A 301 0.11 1.29 5.10
N VAL A 302 0.30 0.01 5.42
CA VAL A 302 -0.56 -1.10 4.99
C VAL A 302 -0.98 -1.94 6.18
N VAL A 303 -2.31 -2.09 6.33
CA VAL A 303 -2.92 -2.98 7.33
C VAL A 303 -3.85 -3.98 6.68
N THR A 304 -3.98 -5.16 7.28
CA THR A 304 -5.06 -6.07 6.93
C THR A 304 -6.34 -5.59 7.59
N GLY A 305 -7.27 -5.07 6.78
CA GLY A 305 -8.54 -4.54 7.23
C GLY A 305 -9.65 -5.60 7.39
N PRO A 306 -10.89 -5.16 7.66
CA PRO A 306 -12.02 -6.06 7.84
C PRO A 306 -12.24 -7.00 6.66
N GLY A 307 -12.46 -8.28 6.96
CA GLY A 307 -12.60 -9.34 5.96
C GLY A 307 -11.29 -9.87 5.40
N GLY A 308 -10.15 -9.57 6.04
CA GLY A 308 -8.84 -10.12 5.67
C GLY A 308 -8.23 -9.51 4.41
N ARG A 309 -8.71 -8.35 3.99
CA ARG A 309 -8.24 -7.64 2.80
C ARG A 309 -7.27 -6.55 3.17
N ASP A 310 -6.22 -6.38 2.39
CA ASP A 310 -5.28 -5.29 2.63
C ASP A 310 -5.91 -3.93 2.34
N ARG A 311 -5.46 -2.96 3.11
CA ARG A 311 -5.83 -1.55 3.03
C ARG A 311 -4.54 -0.77 3.00
N ILE A 312 -4.48 0.21 2.11
CA ILE A 312 -3.43 1.22 2.14
C ILE A 312 -4.00 2.48 2.79
N LEU A 313 -3.31 2.98 3.80
CA LEU A 313 -3.53 4.26 4.42
C LEU A 313 -2.45 5.21 3.91
N PHE A 314 -2.82 6.43 3.58
CA PHE A 314 -1.86 7.43 3.11
C PHE A 314 -2.39 8.82 3.38
N HIS A 315 -1.48 9.79 3.44
CA HIS A 315 -1.89 11.18 3.51
C HIS A 315 -1.95 11.81 2.12
N GLY A 316 -2.76 12.84 1.95
CA GLY A 316 -2.83 13.63 0.72
C GLY A 316 -3.54 14.97 0.93
N ARG A 317 -3.37 15.90 0.01
CA ARG A 317 -4.07 17.20 0.03
C ARG A 317 -5.37 17.12 -0.75
N GLY A 318 -6.49 17.22 -0.04
CA GLY A 318 -7.82 17.26 -0.64
C GLY A 318 -8.27 18.68 -1.03
N ALA A 319 -9.55 18.96 -0.81
CA ALA A 319 -10.16 20.26 -1.11
C ALA A 319 -9.52 21.43 -0.31
N ASP A 320 -9.07 21.17 0.93
CA ASP A 320 -8.20 22.09 1.68
C ASP A 320 -6.73 21.67 1.46
N PRO A 321 -5.98 22.34 0.58
CA PRO A 321 -4.60 21.96 0.29
C PRO A 321 -3.62 22.38 1.40
N SER A 322 -4.08 23.04 2.47
CA SER A 322 -3.22 23.35 3.62
C SER A 322 -3.00 22.16 4.54
N ARG A 323 -3.72 21.04 4.32
CA ARG A 323 -3.70 19.86 5.18
C ARG A 323 -3.36 18.60 4.40
N ARG A 324 -2.58 17.74 5.01
CA ARG A 324 -2.37 16.35 4.61
C ARG A 324 -3.40 15.50 5.36
N ALA A 325 -4.55 15.27 4.74
CA ALA A 325 -5.64 14.47 5.28
C ALA A 325 -5.40 12.97 5.08
N LEU A 326 -6.01 12.15 5.93
CA LEU A 326 -5.90 10.69 5.86
C LEU A 326 -6.90 10.11 4.85
N TYR A 327 -6.41 9.27 3.96
CA TYR A 327 -7.17 8.50 2.99
C TYR A 327 -6.92 7.01 3.22
N VAL A 328 -7.93 6.20 2.89
CA VAL A 328 -7.88 4.74 2.90
C VAL A 328 -8.39 4.24 1.56
N ALA A 329 -7.70 3.23 1.01
CA ALA A 329 -8.16 2.54 -0.19
C ALA A 329 -7.96 1.02 -0.07
N ASP A 330 -8.77 0.27 -0.81
CA ASP A 330 -8.51 -1.17 -1.00
C ASP A 330 -7.19 -1.36 -1.76
N LEU A 331 -6.33 -2.25 -1.25
CA LEU A 331 -5.05 -2.63 -1.86
C LEU A 331 -5.11 -4.11 -2.27
N GLY A 332 -4.75 -4.39 -3.52
CA GLY A 332 -4.59 -5.75 -4.04
C GLY A 332 -3.26 -5.91 -4.76
N PHE A 333 -2.91 -7.15 -5.10
CA PHE A 333 -1.63 -7.49 -5.74
C PHE A 333 -1.88 -8.35 -6.98
N ALA A 334 -1.46 -7.85 -8.13
CA ALA A 334 -1.52 -8.52 -9.42
C ALA A 334 -0.15 -9.12 -9.72
N ASP A 335 0.08 -10.38 -9.34
CA ASP A 335 1.38 -11.06 -9.48
C ASP A 335 2.52 -10.28 -8.79
N GLY A 336 2.27 -9.78 -7.57
CA GLY A 336 3.19 -8.94 -6.81
C GLY A 336 3.17 -7.44 -7.15
N ARG A 337 2.48 -7.01 -8.22
CA ARG A 337 2.28 -5.59 -8.52
C ARG A 337 1.13 -5.02 -7.67
N PRO A 338 1.35 -4.01 -6.82
CA PRO A 338 0.27 -3.38 -6.06
C PRO A 338 -0.71 -2.66 -6.99
N VAL A 339 -2.00 -2.75 -6.66
CA VAL A 339 -3.11 -2.08 -7.34
C VAL A 339 -3.98 -1.46 -6.25
N VAL A 340 -4.22 -0.15 -6.34
CA VAL A 340 -4.97 0.60 -5.34
C VAL A 340 -6.28 1.09 -5.94
N ARG A 341 -7.40 0.80 -5.27
CA ARG A 341 -8.73 1.25 -5.71
C ARG A 341 -8.78 2.77 -5.80
N GLY A 342 -9.33 3.29 -6.90
CA GLY A 342 -9.41 4.71 -7.21
C GLY A 342 -8.15 5.31 -7.84
N SER A 343 -6.99 4.64 -7.78
CA SER A 343 -5.78 5.09 -8.48
C SER A 343 -5.73 4.49 -9.89
N LYS A 344 -5.76 5.33 -10.92
CA LYS A 344 -5.75 4.91 -12.32
C LYS A 344 -4.56 4.02 -12.64
N THR A 345 -4.86 2.78 -13.02
CA THR A 345 -3.88 1.81 -13.49
C THR A 345 -3.85 1.77 -15.02
N LEU A 346 -2.71 2.07 -15.63
CA LEU A 346 -2.52 2.08 -17.09
C LEU A 346 -2.37 0.66 -17.68
N HIS A 347 -3.07 0.42 -18.79
CA HIS A 347 -2.95 -0.77 -19.63
C HIS A 347 -2.87 -0.34 -21.11
N GLN A 348 -1.69 -0.45 -21.71
CA GLN A 348 -1.46 -0.12 -23.12
C GLN A 348 -2.16 -1.09 -24.06
N ALA A 349 -2.74 -0.59 -25.16
CA ALA A 349 -3.50 -1.40 -26.10
C ALA A 349 -2.61 -2.35 -26.90
N GLU A 350 -1.38 -1.95 -27.22
CA GLU A 350 -0.39 -2.79 -27.92
C GLU A 350 0.11 -3.97 -27.10
N LEU A 351 -0.10 -3.96 -25.78
CA LEU A 351 0.21 -5.07 -24.87
C LEU A 351 -1.01 -5.96 -24.60
N ALA A 352 -2.19 -5.54 -25.07
CA ALA A 352 -3.43 -6.29 -24.93
C ALA A 352 -3.53 -7.41 -25.97
N ARG A 353 -4.56 -8.26 -25.83
CA ARG A 353 -4.86 -9.26 -26.84
C ARG A 353 -5.56 -8.59 -28.03
N VAL A 354 -4.85 -8.49 -29.14
CA VAL A 354 -5.35 -7.92 -30.40
C VAL A 354 -5.83 -9.03 -31.33
N HIS A 355 -7.02 -8.87 -31.92
CA HIS A 355 -7.56 -9.83 -32.89
C HIS A 355 -8.10 -9.09 -34.12
N ARG A 356 -7.60 -9.48 -35.30
CA ARG A 356 -7.94 -8.89 -36.61
C ARG A 356 -7.88 -7.36 -36.65
N ALA A 357 -6.91 -6.81 -35.92
CA ALA A 357 -6.55 -5.40 -35.88
C ALA A 357 -5.02 -5.30 -35.88
N THR A 358 -4.49 -4.08 -36.01
CA THR A 358 -3.06 -3.85 -36.27
C THR A 358 -2.47 -2.95 -35.19
N ILE A 359 -1.35 -3.38 -34.60
CA ILE A 359 -0.50 -2.51 -33.79
C ILE A 359 0.34 -1.66 -34.76
N ARG A 360 0.31 -0.34 -34.58
CA ARG A 360 1.06 0.60 -35.42
C ARG A 360 1.73 1.67 -34.58
N GLU A 361 2.80 2.23 -35.12
CA GLU A 361 3.35 3.50 -34.63
C GLU A 361 2.28 4.58 -34.73
N ALA A 362 2.17 5.38 -33.68
CA ALA A 362 1.10 6.33 -33.51
C ALA A 362 1.64 7.59 -32.83
N LYS A 363 1.49 8.73 -33.50
CA LYS A 363 1.97 9.99 -32.96
C LYS A 363 1.20 10.31 -31.67
N ASP A 364 1.93 10.79 -30.65
CA ASP A 364 1.39 11.19 -29.34
C ASP A 364 0.64 10.08 -28.58
N ALA A 365 0.75 8.83 -29.04
CA ALA A 365 0.32 7.65 -28.31
C ALA A 365 1.25 7.41 -27.11
N TRP A 366 0.69 6.94 -25.99
CA TRP A 366 1.50 6.52 -24.86
C TRP A 366 2.28 5.27 -25.24
N GLY A 367 3.59 5.27 -25.00
CA GLY A 367 4.46 4.21 -25.52
C GLY A 367 4.74 4.28 -27.03
N GLY A 368 4.18 5.28 -27.73
CA GLY A 368 4.43 5.55 -29.16
C GLY A 368 3.65 4.66 -30.13
N ARG A 369 2.80 3.75 -29.64
CA ARG A 369 2.03 2.82 -30.47
C ARG A 369 0.57 2.77 -30.05
N ALA A 370 -0.28 2.40 -30.99
CA ALA A 370 -1.70 2.20 -30.77
C ALA A 370 -2.20 1.00 -31.58
N VAL A 371 -3.39 0.52 -31.25
CA VAL A 371 -4.10 -0.50 -32.02
C VAL A 371 -5.14 0.17 -32.90
N GLY A 372 -4.93 0.06 -34.21
CA GLY A 372 -5.87 0.53 -35.22
C GLY A 372 -6.36 -0.60 -36.12
N HIS A 373 -7.05 -0.23 -37.20
CA HIS A 373 -7.67 -1.19 -38.12
C HIS A 373 -8.61 -2.20 -37.41
N ILE A 374 -9.32 -1.73 -36.38
CA ILE A 374 -10.38 -2.48 -35.72
C ILE A 374 -11.62 -2.34 -36.61
N ASP A 375 -11.57 -2.97 -37.79
CA ASP A 375 -12.45 -2.63 -38.92
C ASP A 375 -13.39 -3.79 -39.29
N GLU A 376 -12.97 -5.03 -39.04
CA GLU A 376 -13.75 -6.23 -39.35
C GLU A 376 -14.80 -6.51 -38.27
N PRO A 377 -15.96 -7.10 -38.61
CA PRO A 377 -17.05 -7.37 -37.66
C PRO A 377 -16.64 -8.16 -36.40
N ASP A 378 -15.58 -8.97 -36.48
CA ASP A 378 -15.03 -9.76 -35.38
C ASP A 378 -13.74 -9.17 -34.78
N SER A 379 -13.29 -7.98 -35.20
CA SER A 379 -12.11 -7.32 -34.65
C SER A 379 -12.31 -6.91 -33.20
N PHE A 380 -11.27 -7.06 -32.37
CA PHE A 380 -11.30 -6.56 -31.00
C PHE A 380 -9.91 -6.31 -30.41
N VAL A 381 -9.91 -5.54 -29.32
CA VAL A 381 -8.82 -5.44 -28.36
C VAL A 381 -9.34 -5.85 -26.98
N GLU A 382 -8.69 -6.84 -26.37
CA GLU A 382 -9.08 -7.40 -25.07
C GLU A 382 -7.97 -7.22 -24.04
N PHE A 383 -8.28 -6.42 -23.02
CA PHE A 383 -7.42 -6.09 -21.90
C PHE A 383 -7.65 -7.06 -20.75
N ARG A 384 -6.56 -7.43 -20.08
CA ARG A 384 -6.60 -8.12 -18.78
C ARG A 384 -6.25 -7.09 -17.70
N VAL A 385 -7.20 -6.84 -16.80
CA VAL A 385 -7.09 -5.82 -15.74
C VAL A 385 -7.31 -6.46 -14.37
N TYR A 386 -6.68 -5.92 -13.34
CA TYR A 386 -6.84 -6.39 -11.97
C TYR A 386 -7.58 -5.33 -11.15
N ALA A 387 -8.56 -5.74 -10.35
CA ALA A 387 -9.28 -4.86 -9.43
C ALA A 387 -8.99 -5.27 -7.98
N ALA A 388 -8.61 -4.30 -7.14
CA ALA A 388 -8.29 -4.54 -5.72
C ALA A 388 -9.50 -5.02 -4.90
N SER A 389 -10.72 -4.71 -5.36
CA SER A 389 -11.96 -5.19 -4.76
C SER A 389 -13.09 -5.19 -5.80
N SER A 390 -14.23 -5.82 -5.49
CA SER A 390 -15.37 -5.87 -6.41
C SER A 390 -16.20 -4.58 -6.43
N GLY A 391 -17.02 -4.42 -7.47
CA GLY A 391 -18.04 -3.38 -7.58
C GLY A 391 -17.74 -2.35 -8.68
N PRO A 392 -18.32 -1.14 -8.58
CA PRO A 392 -18.21 -0.14 -9.63
C PRO A 392 -16.79 0.42 -9.71
N HIS A 393 -16.28 0.50 -10.95
CA HIS A 393 -15.01 1.10 -11.32
C HIS A 393 -15.22 2.00 -12.54
N THR A 394 -14.27 2.90 -12.77
CA THR A 394 -14.24 3.73 -13.97
C THR A 394 -13.22 3.18 -14.95
N LEU A 395 -13.69 2.82 -16.16
CA LEU A 395 -12.85 2.53 -17.30
C LEU A 395 -12.66 3.82 -18.11
N THR A 396 -11.42 4.32 -18.19
CA THR A 396 -11.06 5.41 -19.09
C THR A 396 -10.41 4.84 -20.34
N VAL A 397 -11.05 4.97 -21.49
CA VAL A 397 -10.51 4.55 -22.80
C VAL A 397 -9.82 5.74 -23.46
N ARG A 398 -8.53 5.64 -23.78
CA ARG A 398 -7.82 6.64 -24.58
C ARG A 398 -7.91 6.26 -26.06
N TYR A 399 -8.58 7.08 -26.85
CA TYR A 399 -9.01 6.73 -28.20
C TYR A 399 -8.75 7.84 -29.22
N GLY A 400 -8.62 7.47 -30.49
CA GLY A 400 -8.61 8.38 -31.64
C GLY A 400 -9.72 8.02 -32.63
N ASN A 401 -10.54 8.98 -33.04
CA ASN A 401 -11.61 8.77 -34.02
C ASN A 401 -11.54 9.81 -35.13
N GLY A 402 -11.12 9.40 -36.33
CA GLY A 402 -11.12 10.22 -37.54
C GLY A 402 -12.26 9.92 -38.52
N SER A 403 -13.36 9.31 -38.06
CA SER A 403 -14.47 8.89 -38.91
C SER A 403 -15.28 10.06 -39.48
N LEU A 404 -15.69 9.93 -40.74
CA LEU A 404 -16.61 10.85 -41.41
C LEU A 404 -17.93 10.14 -41.76
N ASP A 405 -19.02 10.89 -41.85
CA ASP A 405 -20.29 10.42 -42.40
C ASP A 405 -20.30 10.42 -43.94
N ALA A 406 -21.42 10.00 -44.54
CA ALA A 406 -21.55 9.94 -46.00
C ALA A 406 -21.48 11.32 -46.70
N ALA A 407 -21.71 12.41 -45.96
CA ALA A 407 -21.58 13.77 -46.45
C ALA A 407 -20.15 14.33 -46.24
N GLY A 408 -19.24 13.53 -45.64
CA GLY A 408 -17.88 13.93 -45.32
C GLY A 408 -17.75 14.75 -44.03
N ALA A 409 -18.79 14.80 -43.19
CA ALA A 409 -18.74 15.51 -41.92
C ALA A 409 -18.22 14.63 -40.77
N PRO A 410 -17.51 15.19 -39.77
CA PRO A 410 -17.08 14.47 -38.57
C PRO A 410 -18.21 13.66 -37.91
N ALA A 411 -17.94 12.39 -37.62
CA ALA A 411 -18.95 11.49 -37.07
C ALA A 411 -18.44 10.68 -35.87
N ALA A 412 -19.35 10.41 -34.93
CA ALA A 412 -19.05 9.52 -33.82
C ALA A 412 -18.89 8.07 -34.29
N ALA A 413 -17.99 7.34 -33.63
CA ALA A 413 -17.74 5.92 -33.83
C ALA A 413 -18.02 5.17 -32.53
N THR A 414 -18.13 3.85 -32.58
CA THR A 414 -18.43 3.04 -31.39
C THR A 414 -17.65 1.74 -31.32
N HIS A 415 -17.49 1.23 -30.09
CA HIS A 415 -17.10 -0.16 -29.82
C HIS A 415 -18.15 -0.83 -28.93
N GLY A 416 -18.40 -2.12 -29.17
CA GLY A 416 -19.09 -2.96 -28.19
C GLY A 416 -18.17 -3.26 -27.02
N LEU A 417 -18.65 -3.11 -25.78
CA LEU A 417 -17.92 -3.43 -24.56
C LEU A 417 -18.45 -4.72 -23.94
N THR A 418 -17.54 -5.65 -23.65
CA THR A 418 -17.83 -6.80 -22.80
C THR A 418 -16.90 -6.84 -21.59
N VAL A 419 -17.45 -7.24 -20.45
CA VAL A 419 -16.72 -7.43 -19.19
C VAL A 419 -16.86 -8.90 -18.80
N ASN A 420 -15.73 -9.59 -18.63
CA ASN A 420 -15.70 -11.02 -18.30
C ASN A 420 -16.56 -11.89 -19.24
N GLY A 421 -16.60 -11.52 -20.53
CA GLY A 421 -17.37 -12.19 -21.59
C GLY A 421 -18.86 -11.81 -21.64
N ALA A 422 -19.38 -11.05 -20.68
CA ALA A 422 -20.75 -10.54 -20.69
C ALA A 422 -20.80 -9.17 -21.40
N ALA A 423 -21.74 -9.00 -22.33
CA ALA A 423 -21.97 -7.70 -22.97
C ALA A 423 -22.53 -6.70 -21.96
N VAL A 424 -21.88 -5.54 -21.83
CA VAL A 424 -22.29 -4.48 -20.89
C VAL A 424 -22.83 -3.24 -21.59
N GLY A 425 -22.51 -3.04 -22.87
CA GLY A 425 -23.04 -1.93 -23.64
C GLY A 425 -22.15 -1.53 -24.81
N VAL A 426 -22.30 -0.27 -25.22
CA VAL A 426 -21.55 0.36 -26.31
C VAL A 426 -20.81 1.57 -25.77
N VAL A 427 -19.56 1.74 -26.17
CA VAL A 427 -18.78 2.95 -25.92
C VAL A 427 -18.85 3.82 -27.16
N GLU A 428 -19.36 5.04 -26.99
CA GLU A 428 -19.40 6.05 -28.05
C GLU A 428 -18.17 6.97 -27.98
N TYR A 429 -17.60 7.23 -29.14
CA TYR A 429 -16.39 8.01 -29.35
C TYR A 429 -16.68 9.20 -30.26
N PRO A 430 -16.82 10.42 -29.71
CA PRO A 430 -16.86 11.64 -30.51
C PRO A 430 -15.66 11.76 -31.45
N TYR A 431 -15.83 12.45 -32.57
CA TYR A 431 -14.72 12.71 -33.50
C TYR A 431 -13.62 13.52 -32.83
N THR A 432 -12.38 13.10 -33.05
CA THR A 432 -11.17 13.80 -32.56
C THR A 432 -10.16 14.06 -33.68
N GLY A 433 -10.21 13.29 -34.77
CA GLY A 433 -9.13 13.14 -35.74
C GLY A 433 -8.26 11.92 -35.44
N TRP A 434 -7.51 11.45 -36.44
CA TRP A 434 -6.54 10.37 -36.25
C TRP A 434 -5.33 10.85 -35.45
N ASP A 435 -4.83 10.00 -34.56
CA ASP A 435 -3.75 10.30 -33.60
C ASP A 435 -4.05 11.49 -32.64
N ALA A 436 -5.30 11.96 -32.60
CA ALA A 436 -5.77 12.95 -31.64
C ALA A 436 -6.44 12.25 -30.46
N TRP A 437 -5.61 11.75 -29.55
CA TRP A 437 -6.03 10.91 -28.44
C TRP A 437 -6.83 11.68 -27.38
N GLN A 438 -8.04 11.22 -27.08
CA GLN A 438 -8.89 11.77 -26.02
C GLN A 438 -9.37 10.67 -25.06
N PRO A 439 -9.62 11.00 -23.79
CA PRO A 439 -10.20 10.05 -22.85
C PRO A 439 -11.71 9.94 -23.02
N ARG A 440 -12.24 8.72 -22.85
CA ARG A 440 -13.67 8.45 -22.67
C ARG A 440 -13.88 7.59 -21.43
N GLU A 441 -14.58 8.12 -20.44
CA GLU A 441 -14.92 7.39 -19.22
C GLU A 441 -16.22 6.60 -19.38
N VAL A 442 -16.22 5.37 -18.86
CA VAL A 442 -17.33 4.43 -18.89
C VAL A 442 -17.39 3.71 -17.54
N PRO A 443 -18.54 3.67 -16.86
CA PRO A 443 -18.69 2.87 -15.64
C PRO A 443 -18.69 1.38 -16.00
N VAL A 444 -17.99 0.58 -15.19
CA VAL A 444 -17.94 -0.88 -15.33
C VAL A 444 -18.05 -1.55 -13.96
N GLU A 445 -18.68 -2.72 -13.92
CA GLU A 445 -18.72 -3.57 -12.73
C GLU A 445 -17.61 -4.62 -12.84
N LEU A 446 -16.66 -4.60 -11.90
CA LEU A 446 -15.55 -5.56 -11.85
C LEU A 446 -15.70 -6.48 -10.64
N ARG A 447 -15.24 -7.72 -10.77
CA ARG A 447 -14.99 -8.57 -9.60
C ARG A 447 -13.62 -8.28 -9.04
N GLU A 448 -13.40 -8.58 -7.76
CA GLU A 448 -12.05 -8.59 -7.19
C GLU A 448 -11.14 -9.55 -7.98
N GLY A 449 -9.88 -9.16 -8.17
CA GLY A 449 -8.90 -9.90 -8.92
C GLY A 449 -8.95 -9.65 -10.43
N TRP A 450 -8.64 -10.68 -11.21
CA TRP A 450 -8.51 -10.57 -12.66
C TRP A 450 -9.85 -10.49 -13.40
N ASN A 451 -9.95 -9.50 -14.28
CA ASN A 451 -11.06 -9.24 -15.18
C ASN A 451 -10.58 -9.12 -16.63
N THR A 452 -11.47 -9.38 -17.57
CA THR A 452 -11.24 -9.10 -19.00
C THR A 452 -12.17 -8.00 -19.49
N LEU A 453 -11.63 -6.99 -20.15
CA LEU A 453 -12.37 -5.91 -20.80
C LEU A 453 -12.12 -5.97 -22.30
N ARG A 454 -13.15 -6.22 -23.11
CA ARG A 454 -13.02 -6.29 -24.57
C ARG A 454 -13.78 -5.17 -25.25
N LEU A 455 -13.07 -4.40 -26.06
CA LEU A 455 -13.62 -3.42 -27.00
C LEU A 455 -13.63 -4.04 -28.40
N SER A 456 -14.82 -4.31 -28.92
CA SER A 456 -15.03 -4.96 -30.22
C SER A 456 -15.57 -3.96 -31.23
N LYS A 457 -15.33 -4.21 -32.53
CA LYS A 457 -15.86 -3.40 -33.64
C LYS A 457 -17.32 -3.00 -33.42
N GLY A 458 -17.62 -1.70 -33.51
CA GLY A 458 -18.97 -1.15 -33.51
C GLY A 458 -19.26 -0.39 -34.82
N GLU A 459 -19.82 0.81 -34.72
CA GLU A 459 -20.06 1.69 -35.85
C GLU A 459 -18.81 2.51 -36.21
N ARG A 460 -18.57 2.70 -37.50
CA ARG A 460 -17.41 3.47 -38.04
C ARG A 460 -16.09 3.01 -37.41
N TYR A 461 -15.10 3.88 -37.25
CA TYR A 461 -13.73 3.47 -36.95
C TYR A 461 -13.14 4.29 -35.79
N THR A 462 -12.59 3.57 -34.81
CA THR A 462 -11.87 4.14 -33.66
C THR A 462 -10.61 3.32 -33.44
N GLU A 463 -9.51 3.99 -33.13
CA GLU A 463 -8.26 3.35 -32.72
C GLU A 463 -8.05 3.54 -31.21
N LEU A 464 -7.35 2.58 -30.60
CA LEU A 464 -7.16 2.50 -29.16
C LEU A 464 -5.68 2.64 -28.83
N ASP A 465 -5.38 3.59 -27.95
CA ASP A 465 -4.03 3.76 -27.42
C ASP A 465 -3.86 2.99 -26.11
N ALA A 466 -4.77 3.20 -25.15
CA ALA A 466 -4.70 2.54 -23.85
C ALA A 466 -6.06 2.55 -23.15
N VAL A 467 -6.13 1.80 -22.06
CA VAL A 467 -7.17 1.96 -21.05
C VAL A 467 -6.56 2.21 -19.67
N GLN A 468 -7.28 2.95 -18.84
CA GLN A 468 -7.00 3.07 -17.41
C GLN A 468 -8.20 2.59 -16.61
N VAL A 469 -7.95 1.93 -15.48
CA VAL A 469 -8.99 1.46 -14.54
C VAL A 469 -8.75 2.06 -13.16
N ALA A 470 -9.79 2.61 -12.54
CA ALA A 470 -9.77 3.19 -11.19
C ALA A 470 -10.95 2.69 -10.35
#